data_AF-A0A2V2ES19-F1
#
_entry.id   AF-A0A2V2ES19-F1
#
_cell.length_a   1.000
_cell.length_b   1.000
_cell.length_c   1.000
_cell.angle_alpha   90.00
_cell.angle_beta   90.00
_cell.angle_gamma   90.00
#
_symmetry.space_group_name_H-M   'P 1'
#
loop_
_entity.id
_entity.type
_entity.pdbx_description
1 polymer ?
#
loop_
_entity_poly.entity_id
_entity_poly.type
_entity_poly.pdbx_seq_one_letter_code
_entity_poly.pdbx_strand_id
1 'polypeptide(L)' 'DINDEMKIAAAEAIASVIPESELRPDYIIPDSFNPNVKDAVANAVKEAARRTGVARK' A
#
# COMPACT_ATOMS: atom_id res chain seq x y z
N ASP A 1 2.41 12.46 -12.11
CA ASP A 1 1.95 11.26 -12.82
C ASP A 1 1.94 10.09 -11.85
N ILE A 2 1.10 9.08 -12.05
CA ILE A 2 1.09 7.84 -11.24
C ILE A 2 1.55 6.70 -12.13
N ASN A 3 2.76 6.21 -11.90
CA ASN A 3 3.32 5.10 -12.65
C ASN A 3 2.90 3.74 -12.07
N ASP A 4 3.26 2.65 -12.75
CA ASP A 4 2.87 1.31 -12.34
C ASP A 4 3.59 0.85 -11.07
N GLU A 5 4.83 1.28 -10.82
CA GLU A 5 5.53 1.00 -9.56
C GLU A 5 4.80 1.58 -8.35
N MET A 6 4.20 2.77 -8.47
CA MET A 6 3.39 3.37 -7.41
C MET A 6 2.11 2.56 -7.16
N LYS A 7 1.47 2.02 -8.22
CA LYS A 7 0.26 1.19 -8.09
C LYS A 7 0.58 -0.15 -7.42
N ILE A 8 1.66 -0.81 -7.83
CA ILE A 8 2.12 -2.07 -7.23
C ILE A 8 2.46 -1.85 -5.76
N ALA A 9 3.22 -0.80 -5.44
CA ALA A 9 3.55 -0.47 -4.05
C ALA A 9 2.31 -0.20 -3.18
N ALA A 10 1.28 0.45 -3.73
CA ALA A 10 0.02 0.64 -3.03
C ALA A 10 -0.70 -0.69 -2.74
N ALA A 11 -0.75 -1.60 -3.72
CA ALA A 11 -1.37 -2.91 -3.55
C ALA A 11 -0.64 -3.77 -2.50
N GLU A 12 0.70 -3.81 -2.56
CA GLU A 12 1.53 -4.49 -1.57
C GLU A 12 1.36 -3.90 -0.17
N ALA A 13 1.27 -2.56 -0.06
CA ALA A 13 1.02 -1.90 1.21
C ALA A 13 -0.32 -2.28 1.81
N ILE A 14 -1.40 -2.30 1.01
CA ILE A 14 -2.74 -2.72 1.47
C ILE A 14 -2.70 -4.17 1.96
N ALA A 15 -2.05 -5.07 1.20
CA ALA A 15 -1.94 -6.48 1.57
C ALA A 15 -1.15 -6.67 2.89
N SER A 16 -0.08 -5.89 3.10
CA SER A 16 0.77 -5.98 4.29
C SER A 16 0.10 -5.52 5.59
N VAL A 17 -1.06 -4.86 5.52
CA VAL A 17 -1.80 -4.41 6.71
C VAL A 17 -2.42 -5.59 7.46
N ILE A 18 -2.74 -6.70 6.78
CA ILE A 18 -3.24 -7.90 7.44
C ILE A 18 -2.05 -8.81 7.79
N PRO A 19 -1.82 -9.13 9.08
CA PRO A 19 -0.84 -10.12 9.47
C PRO A 19 -1.19 -11.50 8.90
N GLU A 20 -0.20 -12.29 8.49
CA GLU A 20 -0.44 -13.64 7.96
C GLU A 20 -1.24 -14.53 8.93
N SER A 21 -1.06 -14.33 10.24
CA SER A 21 -1.79 -15.04 11.28
C SER A 21 -3.29 -14.73 11.34
N GLU A 22 -3.72 -13.61 10.76
CA GLU A 22 -5.11 -13.17 10.73
C GLU A 22 -5.83 -13.57 9.43
N LEU A 23 -5.08 -14.04 8.42
CA LEU A 23 -5.63 -14.44 7.13
C LEU A 23 -6.57 -15.65 7.28
N ARG A 24 -7.74 -15.53 6.66
CA ARG A 24 -8.74 -16.59 6.56
C ARG A 24 -9.58 -16.39 5.30
N PRO A 25 -10.32 -17.42 4.81
CA PRO A 25 -11.05 -17.32 3.54
C PRO A 25 -12.03 -16.13 3.42
N ASP A 26 -12.53 -15.63 4.55
CA ASP A 26 -13.44 -14.49 4.67
C ASP A 26 -12.72 -13.16 5.03
N TYR A 27 -11.40 -13.18 5.24
CA TYR A 27 -10.61 -12.01 5.62
C TYR A 27 -9.25 -12.00 4.88
N ILE A 28 -9.30 -11.54 3.64
CA ILE A 28 -8.15 -11.46 2.71
C ILE A 28 -7.78 -10.02 2.31
N ILE A 29 -8.60 -9.04 2.70
CA ILE A 29 -8.40 -7.61 2.43
C ILE A 29 -8.83 -6.81 3.68
N PRO A 30 -8.09 -5.75 4.09
CA PRO A 30 -8.46 -4.99 5.27
C PRO A 30 -9.79 -4.28 5.07
N ASP A 31 -10.45 -3.93 6.19
CA ASP A 31 -11.66 -3.10 6.17
C ASP A 31 -11.40 -1.75 5.50
N SER A 32 -12.40 -1.24 4.78
CA SER A 32 -12.34 0.04 4.06
C SER A 32 -11.94 1.23 4.94
N PHE A 33 -12.21 1.18 6.24
CA PHE A 33 -11.88 2.22 7.22
C PHE A 33 -10.72 1.84 8.14
N ASN A 34 -9.96 0.78 7.85
CA ASN A 34 -8.80 0.41 8.64
C ASN A 34 -7.80 1.59 8.69
N PRO A 35 -7.54 2.16 9.89
CA PRO A 35 -6.76 3.39 10.01
C PRO A 35 -5.29 3.22 9.60
N ASN A 36 -4.79 1.98 9.56
CA ASN A 36 -3.41 1.67 9.19
C ASN A 36 -3.17 1.70 7.68
N VAL A 37 -4.24 1.54 6.87
CA VAL A 37 -4.13 1.51 5.40
C VAL A 37 -3.64 2.85 4.85
N LYS A 38 -4.16 3.97 5.39
CA LYS A 38 -3.84 5.31 4.87
C LYS A 38 -2.33 5.60 4.93
N ASP A 39 -1.69 5.29 6.06
CA ASP A 39 -0.30 5.64 6.33
C ASP A 39 0.63 4.64 5.63
N ALA A 40 0.25 3.35 5.59
CA ALA A 40 0.98 2.33 4.86
C ALA A 40 1.06 2.65 3.36
N VAL A 41 -0.07 2.95 2.72
CA VAL A 41 -0.14 3.27 1.29
C VAL A 41 0.61 4.57 0.98
N ALA A 42 0.39 5.62 1.78
CA ALA A 42 1.06 6.91 1.56
C ALA A 42 2.59 6.80 1.61
N ASN A 43 3.12 6.04 2.58
CA ASN A 43 4.56 5.81 2.70
C ASN A 43 5.10 4.97 1.54
N ALA A 44 4.44 3.87 1.18
CA ALA A 44 4.90 3.00 0.09
C ALA A 44 4.90 3.72 -1.27
N VAL A 45 3.83 4.46 -1.58
CA VAL A 45 3.71 5.24 -2.82
C VAL A 45 4.75 6.36 -2.88
N LYS A 46 5.01 7.03 -1.75
CA LYS A 46 6.04 8.08 -1.65
C LYS A 46 7.43 7.53 -1.96
N GLU A 47 7.78 6.37 -1.40
CA GLU A 47 9.08 5.73 -1.67
C GLU A 47 9.16 5.22 -3.11
N ALA A 48 8.08 4.66 -3.66
CA ALA A 48 8.03 4.28 -5.08
C ALA A 48 8.22 5.49 -6.01
N ALA A 49 7.55 6.61 -5.74
CA ALA A 49 7.67 7.84 -6.53
C ALA A 49 9.09 8.43 -6.49
N ARG A 50 9.78 8.32 -5.33
CA ARG A 50 11.18 8.73 -5.19
C ARG A 50 12.10 7.80 -5.99
N ARG A 51 11.89 6.49 -5.89
CA ARG A 51 12.69 5.46 -6.57
C ARG A 51 12.62 5.58 -8.09
N THR A 52 11.47 5.94 -8.64
CA THR A 52 11.26 6.09 -10.09
C THR A 52 11.50 7.50 -10.62
N GLY A 53 11.90 8.45 -9.75
CA GLY A 53 12.24 9.81 -10.15
C GLY A 53 11.05 10.70 -10.54
N VAL A 54 9.81 10.25 -10.32
CA VAL A 54 8.59 11.04 -10.61
C VAL A 54 8.21 11.99 -9.45
N ALA A 55 8.84 11.82 -8.29
CA ALA A 55 8.65 12.71 -7.14
C ALA A 55 9.19 14.12 -7.40
N ARG A 56 8.34 15.12 -7.15
CA ARG A 56 8.73 16.55 -7.16
C ARG A 56 8.93 17.03 -5.72
N LYS A 57 9.86 17.97 -5.53
CA LYS A 57 10.19 18.56 -4.23
C LYS A 57 9.03 19.37 -3.66
#